data_AF-K0V3K6-F1
#
_entry.id   AF-K0V3K6-F1
#
_cell.length_a   1.000
_cell.length_b   1.000
_cell.length_c   1.000
_cell.angle_alpha   90.00
_cell.angle_beta   90.00
_cell.angle_gamma   90.00
#
_symmetry.space_group_name_H-M   'P 1'
#
loop_
_entity.id
_entity.type
_entity.pdbx_description
1 polymer ?
#
loop_
_entity_poly.entity_id
_entity_poly.type
_entity_poly.pdbx_seq_one_letter_code
_entity_poly.pdbx_strand_id
1 'polypeptide(L)' 'MTAPSLACPLCRNQQFQREESRQDSRWGFTTHRMTLLVCTRCRYVLHFYDSNSIFDFD' A
#
# COMPACT_ATOMS: atom_id res chain seq x y z
N MET A 1 -19.98 -4.96 -16.64
CA MET A 1 -18.99 -3.86 -16.52
C MET A 1 -17.68 -4.47 -16.09
N THR A 2 -16.62 -4.35 -16.89
CA THR A 2 -15.30 -4.91 -16.56
C THR A 2 -14.58 -3.91 -15.67
N ALA A 3 -14.13 -4.33 -14.49
CA ALA A 3 -13.32 -3.47 -13.64
C ALA A 3 -12.00 -3.10 -14.35
N PRO A 4 -11.50 -1.86 -14.22
CA PRO A 4 -10.23 -1.48 -14.81
C PRO A 4 -9.08 -2.32 -14.24
N SER A 5 -8.17 -2.79 -15.10
CA SER A 5 -6.98 -3.51 -14.67
C SER A 5 -5.91 -2.54 -14.16
N LEU A 6 -5.31 -2.88 -13.02
CA LEU A 6 -4.22 -2.10 -12.45
C LEU A 6 -2.94 -2.31 -13.26
N ALA A 7 -2.29 -1.22 -13.67
CA ALA A 7 -1.02 -1.25 -14.38
C ALA A 7 -0.02 -0.27 -13.74
N CYS A 8 1.27 -0.62 -13.80
CA CYS A 8 2.34 0.22 -13.27
C CYS A 8 2.38 1.54 -14.05
N PRO A 9 2.37 2.71 -13.38
CA PRO A 9 2.35 4.00 -14.07
C PRO A 9 3.63 4.28 -14.85
N LEU A 10 4.76 3.66 -14.47
CA LEU A 10 6.04 3.88 -15.13
C LEU A 10 6.31 2.95 -16.32
N CYS A 11 5.96 1.66 -16.21
CA CYS A 11 6.33 0.66 -17.22
C CYS A 11 5.16 -0.16 -17.78
N ARG A 12 3.92 0.16 -17.37
CA ARG A 12 2.67 -0.51 -17.78
C ARG A 12 2.58 -2.01 -17.46
N ASN A 13 3.55 -2.56 -16.73
CA ASN A 13 3.51 -3.94 -16.24
C ASN A 13 2.31 -4.14 -15.30
N GLN A 14 1.66 -5.31 -15.39
CA GLN A 14 0.52 -5.69 -14.55
C GLN A 14 0.88 -6.71 -13.47
N GLN A 15 2.14 -7.16 -13.43
CA GLN A 15 2.64 -8.07 -12.41
C GLN A 15 3.25 -7.29 -11.23
N PHE A 16 2.77 -7.63 -10.04
CA PHE A 16 3.19 -6.99 -8.80
C PHE A 16 3.46 -8.04 -7.71
N GLN A 17 4.47 -7.77 -6.90
CA GLN A 17 4.66 -8.41 -5.60
C GLN A 17 3.82 -7.64 -4.57
N ARG A 18 3.02 -8.35 -3.79
CA ARG A 18 2.21 -7.76 -2.72
C ARG A 18 2.97 -7.86 -1.40
N GLU A 19 3.05 -6.74 -0.68
CA GLU A 19 3.63 -6.64 0.64
C GLU A 19 2.69 -5.85 1.57
N GLU A 20 2.84 -6.04 2.87
CA GLU A 20 2.11 -5.27 3.88
C GLU A 20 3.09 -4.36 4.62
N SER A 21 2.70 -3.11 4.84
CA SER A 21 3.47 -2.13 5.58
C SER A 21 2.67 -1.65 6.78
N ARG A 22 3.34 -1.64 7.94
CA ARG A 22 2.86 -1.01 9.17
C ARG A 22 3.68 0.26 9.37
N GLN A 23 3.01 1.40 9.46
CA GLN A 23 3.63 2.70 9.70
C GLN A 23 3.03 3.33 10.95
N ASP A 24 3.88 3.69 11.90
CA ASP A 24 3.44 4.40 13.09
C ASP A 24 3.50 5.91 12.85
N SER A 25 2.46 6.63 13.31
CA SER A 25 2.41 8.09 13.25
C SER A 25 3.60 8.69 14.01
N ARG A 26 4.01 9.91 13.62
CA ARG A 26 5.17 10.61 14.20
C ARG A 26 5.15 10.71 15.74
N TRP A 27 3.97 10.71 16.33
CA TRP A 27 3.75 10.84 17.76
C TRP A 27 3.28 9.53 18.42
N GLY A 28 3.27 8.41 17.69
CA GLY A 28 2.95 7.08 18.21
C GLY A 28 1.46 6.79 18.49
N PHE A 29 0.56 7.74 18.25
CA PHE A 29 -0.86 7.60 18.60
C PHE A 29 -1.66 6.73 17.64
N THR A 30 -1.25 6.68 16.38
CA THR A 30 -1.96 5.96 15.32
C THR A 30 -0.99 5.04 14.58
N THR A 31 -1.37 3.78 14.41
CA THR A 31 -0.72 2.85 13.47
C THR A 31 -1.53 2.82 12.18
N HIS A 32 -0.87 2.99 11.04
CA HIS A 32 -1.43 2.87 9.70
C HIS A 32 -0.99 1.55 9.08
N ARG A 33 -1.95 0.82 8.51
CA ARG A 33 -1.70 -0.36 7.68
C ARG A 33 -1.87 0.01 6.21
N MET A 34 -0.90 -0.40 5.40
CA MET A 34 -0.90 -0.18 3.96
C MET A 34 -0.59 -1.48 3.24
N THR A 35 -1.26 -1.72 2.12
CA THR A 35 -0.83 -2.72 1.13
C THR A 35 0.11 -2.03 0.15
N LEU A 36 1.30 -2.59 -0.05
CA LEU A 36 2.24 -2.18 -1.07
C LEU A 36 2.18 -3.14 -2.25
N LEU A 37 2.09 -2.60 -3.47
CA LEU A 37 2.27 -3.37 -4.70
C LEU A 37 3.57 -2.93 -5.37
N VAL A 38 4.57 -3.79 -5.32
CA VAL A 38 5.89 -3.55 -5.91
C VAL A 38 5.92 -4.12 -7.32
N CYS A 39 6.13 -3.27 -8.33
CA CYS A 39 6.22 -3.71 -9.71
C CYS A 39 7.40 -4.69 -9.90
N THR A 40 7.13 -5.88 -10.44
CA THR A 40 8.19 -6.89 -10.65
C THR A 40 9.21 -6.50 -11.72
N ARG A 41 8.90 -5.51 -12.56
CA ARG A 41 9.75 -5.05 -13.67
C ARG A 41 10.62 -3.84 -13.32
N CYS A 42 10.01 -2.75 -12.86
CA CYS A 42 10.72 -1.49 -12.60
C CYS A 42 10.84 -1.14 -11.11
N ARG A 43 10.35 -2.02 -10.22
CA ARG A 43 10.39 -1.86 -8.75
C ARG A 43 9.65 -0.63 -8.21
N TYR A 44 8.86 0.05 -9.04
CA TYR A 44 7.96 1.11 -8.58
C TYR A 44 6.94 0.58 -7.58
N VAL A 45 6.74 1.29 -6.48
CA VAL A 45 5.87 0.88 -5.37
C VAL A 45 4.58 1.70 -5.38
N LEU A 46 3.45 1.02 -5.52
CA LEU A 46 2.13 1.60 -5.32
C LEU A 46 1.69 1.40 -3.87
N HIS A 47 1.24 2.47 -3.22
CA HIS A 47 0.75 2.45 -1.84
C HIS A 47 -0.77 2.48 -1.84
N PHE A 48 -1.38 1.49 -1.20
CA PHE A 48 -2.82 1.44 -0.97
C PHE A 48 -3.07 1.52 0.53
N TYR A 49 -3.75 2.59 0.96
CA TYR A 49 -4.13 2.76 2.35
C TYR A 49 -5.27 1.79 2.68
N ASP A 50 -5.06 0.95 3.70
CA ASP A 50 -6.07 0.00 4.13
C ASP A 50 -6.89 0.62 5.27
N SER A 51 -6.26 0.77 6.42
CA SER A 51 -6.91 1.20 7.67
C SER A 51 -5.88 1.75 8.66
N ASN A 52 -6.36 2.50 9.64
CA ASN A 52 -5.59 2.85 10.83
C ASN A 52 -6.26 2.36 12.11
N SER A 53 -5.43 2.12 13.12
CA SER A 53 -5.86 1.90 14.49
C SER A 53 -5.33 3.05 15.34
N ILE A 54 -6.24 3.70 16.07
CA ILE A 54 -5.91 4.67 17.12
C ILE A 54 -5.74 3.85 18.40
N PHE A 55 -4.66 4.07 19.16
CA PHE A 55 -4.55 3.48 20.49
C PHE A 55 -5.74 3.97 21.34
N ASP A 56 -6.58 3.03 21.78
CA ASP A 56 -7.59 3.27 22.81
C ASP A 56 -6.80 3.49 24.12
N PHE A 57 -6.65 4.75 24.52
CA PHE A 57 -6.18 5.07 25.86
C PHE A 57 -7.39 4.96 26.77
N ASP A 58 -7.37 3.96 27.65
CA ASP A 58 -8.20 3.89 28.87
C ASP A 58 -8.06 5.18 29.71
#